data_AF-A0A1F1UTI9-F1
#
_entry.id   AF-A0A1F1UTI9-F1
#
_cell.length_a   1.000
_cell.length_b   1.000
_cell.length_c   1.000
_cell.angle_alpha   90.00
_cell.angle_beta   90.00
_cell.angle_gamma   90.00
#
_symmetry.space_group_name_H-M   'P 1'
#
loop_
_entity.id
_entity.type
_entity.pdbx_description
1 polymer ?
#
loop_
_entity_poly.entity_id
_entity_poly.type
_entity_poly.pdbx_seq_one_letter_code
_entity_poly.pdbx_strand_id
1 'polypeptide(L)'
;MRNFRKAALAGATAVAVAFGSTAVATAETKKPEATPTPTYTSYPAPVRDQKPGVDNDAEKTNGSSTKLGNKLGVWSKDENGDVKVNGVDGRAIFGTKKQENGFNNQPKYAQAAYGLTVFTAVSAVIGLIVGPLYNFIVHGPVKF
;
A
#
# COMPACT_ATOMS: atom_id res chain seq x y z
N MET A 1 9.45 14.88 -26.46
CA MET A 1 8.59 13.76 -26.00
C MET A 1 9.37 12.54 -25.44
N ARG A 2 10.62 12.67 -24.99
CA ARG A 2 11.42 11.51 -24.53
C ARG A 2 11.12 11.08 -23.08
N ASN A 3 10.66 12.01 -22.25
CA ASN A 3 10.46 11.78 -20.81
C ASN A 3 9.14 11.07 -20.51
N PHE A 4 8.07 11.39 -21.26
CA PHE A 4 6.76 10.73 -21.13
C PHE A 4 6.83 9.23 -21.46
N ARG A 5 7.59 8.83 -22.48
CA ARG A 5 7.75 7.42 -22.86
C ARG A 5 8.46 6.61 -21.76
N LYS A 6 9.45 7.20 -21.09
CA LYS A 6 10.15 6.56 -19.97
C LYS A 6 9.27 6.45 -18.72
N ALA A 7 8.48 7.49 -18.42
CA ALA A 7 7.54 7.48 -17.31
C ALA A 7 6.42 6.44 -17.50
N ALA A 8 5.90 6.31 -18.72
CA ALA A 8 4.89 5.31 -19.04
C ALA A 8 5.42 3.87 -18.91
N LEU A 9 6.64 3.60 -19.39
CA LEU A 9 7.27 2.28 -19.28
C LEU A 9 7.52 1.90 -17.82
N ALA A 10 8.07 2.83 -17.02
CA ALA A 10 8.30 2.62 -15.59
C ALA A 10 6.98 2.43 -14.82
N GLY A 11 5.95 3.21 -15.17
CA GLY A 11 4.61 3.08 -14.61
C GLY A 11 4.00 1.70 -14.90
N ALA A 12 4.07 1.23 -16.15
CA ALA A 12 3.53 -0.07 -16.54
C ALA A 12 4.23 -1.23 -15.80
N THR A 13 5.55 -1.20 -15.64
CA THR A 13 6.28 -2.24 -14.90
C THR A 13 5.91 -2.24 -13.41
N ALA A 14 5.75 -1.07 -12.79
CA ALA A 14 5.36 -0.98 -11.39
C ALA A 14 3.93 -1.51 -11.16
N VAL A 15 3.01 -1.19 -12.08
CA VAL A 15 1.63 -1.69 -12.07
C VAL A 15 1.59 -3.21 -12.24
N ALA A 16 2.36 -3.77 -13.18
CA ALA A 16 2.44 -5.21 -13.39
C ALA A 16 2.97 -5.96 -12.16
N VAL A 17 3.97 -5.41 -11.47
CA VAL A 17 4.52 -5.99 -10.23
C VAL A 17 3.49 -5.90 -9.08
N ALA A 18 2.75 -4.79 -8.97
CA ALA A 18 1.74 -4.62 -7.94
C ALA A 18 0.53 -5.56 -8.13
N PHE A 19 0.04 -5.74 -9.36
CA PHE A 19 -1.06 -6.68 -9.61
C PHE A 19 -0.60 -8.14 -9.64
N GLY A 20 0.62 -8.42 -10.14
CA GLY A 20 1.18 -9.79 -10.20
C GLY A 20 1.50 -10.41 -8.84
N SER A 21 1.60 -9.61 -7.77
CA SER A 21 1.81 -10.10 -6.39
C SER A 21 0.52 -10.31 -5.59
N THR A 22 -0.66 -10.03 -6.16
CA THR A 22 -1.93 -10.35 -5.51
C THR A 22 -2.20 -11.85 -5.57
N ALA A 23 -1.85 -12.58 -4.51
CA ALA A 23 -2.24 -13.97 -4.36
C ALA A 23 -3.75 -14.06 -4.08
N VAL A 24 -4.49 -14.76 -4.93
CA VAL A 24 -5.90 -15.11 -4.69
C VAL A 24 -5.93 -16.23 -3.64
N ALA A 25 -6.20 -15.89 -2.38
CA ALA A 25 -6.46 -16.90 -1.36
C ALA A 25 -7.87 -17.48 -1.58
N THR A 26 -7.96 -18.61 -2.26
CA THR A 26 -9.18 -19.42 -2.29
C THR A 26 -9.38 -20.02 -0.90
N ALA A 27 -10.42 -19.61 -0.18
CA ALA A 27 -10.71 -20.13 1.15
C ALA A 27 -11.39 -21.51 1.03
N GLU A 28 -10.61 -22.59 1.13
CA GLU A 28 -11.17 -23.92 1.36
C GLU A 28 -11.58 -24.03 2.83
N THR A 29 -12.87 -24.28 3.08
CA THR A 29 -13.41 -24.43 4.44
C THR A 29 -13.13 -25.84 4.93
N LYS A 30 -11.94 -26.08 5.49
CA LYS A 30 -11.65 -27.31 6.25
C LYS A 30 -11.13 -26.96 7.65
N LYS A 31 -11.77 -27.59 8.64
CA LYS A 31 -11.57 -27.46 10.10
C LYS A 31 -10.08 -27.60 10.50
N PRO A 32 -9.58 -26.82 11.48
CA PRO A 32 -8.15 -26.67 11.72
C PRO A 32 -7.53 -27.91 12.38
N GLU A 33 -6.51 -28.45 11.73
CA GLU A 33 -5.54 -29.37 12.34
C GLU A 33 -4.25 -28.58 12.59
N ALA A 34 -3.65 -28.77 13.76
CA ALA A 34 -2.61 -27.90 14.32
C ALA A 34 -1.41 -27.73 13.36
N THR A 35 -1.13 -26.48 12.98
CA THR A 35 0.06 -26.13 12.18
C THR A 35 1.20 -25.73 13.11
N PRO A 36 2.42 -26.27 12.95
CA PRO A 36 3.57 -26.00 13.82
C PRO A 36 4.03 -24.55 13.73
N THR A 37 4.44 -24.00 14.87
CA THR A 37 5.04 -22.67 15.04
C THR A 37 6.25 -22.49 14.13
N PRO A 38 6.30 -21.46 13.26
CA PRO A 38 7.49 -21.14 12.50
C PRO A 38 8.58 -20.59 13.44
N THR A 39 9.71 -21.29 13.54
CA THR A 39 10.92 -20.77 14.17
C THR A 39 11.56 -19.76 13.22
N TYR A 40 11.47 -18.47 13.55
CA TYR A 40 12.25 -17.43 12.88
C TYR A 40 13.66 -17.43 13.48
N THR A 41 14.65 -17.90 12.72
CA THR A 41 16.06 -17.63 13.02
C THR A 41 16.31 -16.14 12.83
N SER A 42 16.50 -15.43 13.94
CA SER A 42 16.94 -14.03 13.97
C SER A 42 18.34 -13.93 13.37
N TYR A 43 18.47 -13.26 12.22
CA TYR A 43 19.76 -12.79 11.74
C TYR A 43 20.10 -11.53 12.54
N PRO A 44 21.25 -11.46 13.24
CA PRO A 44 21.64 -10.23 13.92
C PRO A 44 21.81 -9.13 12.87
N ALA A 45 20.94 -8.12 12.92
CA ALA A 45 21.05 -6.95 12.05
C ALA A 45 22.41 -6.28 12.31
N PRO A 46 23.14 -5.87 11.26
CA PRO A 46 24.39 -5.14 11.45
C PRO A 46 24.13 -3.85 12.22
N VAL A 47 24.74 -3.73 13.40
CA VAL A 47 24.67 -2.51 14.22
C VAL A 47 25.56 -1.46 13.55
N ARG A 48 24.95 -0.46 12.92
CA ARG A 48 25.64 0.78 12.50
C ARG A 48 25.41 1.82 13.58
N ASP A 49 26.48 2.52 13.97
CA ASP A 49 26.38 3.68 14.85
C ASP A 49 25.54 4.77 14.15
N GLN A 50 24.46 5.21 14.80
CA GLN A 50 23.59 6.26 14.30
C GLN A 50 24.36 7.59 14.30
N LYS A 51 24.52 8.19 13.12
CA LYS A 51 25.13 9.50 12.93
C LYS A 51 24.06 10.59 12.92
N PRO A 52 24.04 11.49 13.93
CA PRO A 52 23.08 12.59 13.99
C PRO A 52 23.11 13.44 12.71
N GLY A 53 21.95 13.67 12.09
CA GLY A 53 21.79 14.51 10.90
C GLY A 53 21.99 13.81 9.55
N VAL A 54 22.44 12.55 9.53
CA VAL A 54 22.47 11.68 8.33
C VAL A 54 21.44 10.56 8.47
N ASP A 55 21.40 9.96 9.65
CA ASP A 55 20.42 8.95 10.01
C ASP A 55 19.18 9.64 10.59
N ASN A 56 18.00 9.17 10.20
CA ASN A 56 16.78 9.64 10.84
C ASN A 56 16.89 9.29 12.33
N ASP A 57 16.66 10.28 13.22
CA ASP A 57 16.56 10.07 14.67
C ASP A 57 15.63 8.87 14.94
N ALA A 58 16.18 7.66 15.13
CA ALA A 58 15.38 6.43 15.17
C ALA A 58 14.40 6.43 16.36
N GLU A 59 14.77 7.16 17.42
CA GLU A 59 13.89 7.49 18.53
C GLU A 59 12.69 8.35 18.14
N LYS A 60 12.87 9.34 17.27
CA LYS A 60 11.77 10.21 16.80
C LYS A 60 10.99 9.63 15.63
N THR A 61 11.55 8.66 14.90
CA THR A 61 10.92 8.07 13.71
C THR A 61 10.27 6.72 13.91
N ASN A 62 10.25 6.21 15.15
CA ASN A 62 9.68 4.91 15.50
C ASN A 62 10.18 3.78 14.57
N GLY A 63 11.47 3.81 14.21
CA GLY A 63 12.08 2.83 13.30
C GLY A 63 11.73 2.97 11.81
N SER A 64 10.99 4.00 11.41
CA SER A 64 10.78 4.30 9.98
C SER A 64 12.04 4.91 9.36
N SER A 65 12.47 4.34 8.23
CA SER A 65 13.56 4.89 7.39
C SER A 65 13.19 6.20 6.69
N THR A 66 11.92 6.64 6.78
CA THR A 66 11.44 7.91 6.20
C THR A 66 10.54 8.69 7.15
N LYS A 67 10.58 10.04 7.06
CA LYS A 67 9.65 10.92 7.79
C LYS A 67 8.18 10.66 7.42
N LEU A 68 7.92 10.25 6.18
CA LEU A 68 6.57 9.96 5.69
C LEU A 68 6.00 8.70 6.35
N GLY A 69 6.79 7.62 6.43
CA GLY A 69 6.35 6.38 7.09
C GLY A 69 6.03 6.56 8.57
N ASN A 70 6.79 7.42 9.26
CA ASN A 70 6.50 7.80 10.65
C ASN A 70 5.20 8.61 10.75
N LYS A 71 5.01 9.64 9.91
CA LYS A 71 3.78 10.46 9.89
C LYS A 71 2.53 9.66 9.54
N LEU A 72 2.68 8.66 8.67
CA LEU A 72 1.59 7.77 8.26
C LEU A 72 1.30 6.67 9.31
N GLY A 73 2.11 6.57 10.36
CA GLY A 73 1.90 5.62 11.45
C GLY A 73 2.02 4.17 10.99
N VAL A 74 2.97 3.88 10.11
CA VAL A 74 3.25 2.50 9.67
C VAL A 74 3.91 1.69 10.78
N TRP A 75 4.72 2.36 11.59
CA TRP A 75 5.51 1.77 12.68
C TRP A 75 5.18 2.47 13.99
N SER A 76 5.12 1.71 15.08
CA SER A 76 4.98 2.22 16.44
C SER A 76 5.97 1.51 17.36
N LYS A 77 6.40 2.18 18.43
CA LYS A 77 7.10 1.53 19.52
C LYS A 77 6.09 0.95 20.51
N ASP A 78 6.36 -0.25 20.99
CA ASP A 78 5.60 -0.84 22.09
C ASP A 78 6.08 -0.36 23.46
N GLU A 79 5.44 -0.86 24.52
CA GLU A 79 5.77 -0.53 25.92
C GLU A 79 7.19 -0.98 26.31
N ASN A 80 7.77 -1.93 25.58
CA ASN A 80 9.14 -2.42 25.78
C ASN A 80 10.18 -1.67 24.94
N GLY A 81 9.74 -0.73 24.09
CA GLY A 81 10.60 0.05 23.19
C GLY A 81 10.88 -0.62 21.84
N ASP A 82 10.31 -1.79 21.59
CA ASP A 82 10.47 -2.53 20.34
C ASP A 82 9.60 -1.93 19.24
N VAL A 83 10.16 -1.82 18.03
CA VAL A 83 9.46 -1.29 16.85
C VAL A 83 8.62 -2.39 16.23
N LYS A 84 7.30 -2.16 16.15
CA LYS A 84 6.34 -3.05 15.50
C LYS A 84 5.58 -2.34 14.38
N VAL A 85 5.18 -3.12 13.37
CA VAL A 85 4.26 -2.65 12.33
C VAL A 85 2.87 -2.50 12.94
N ASN A 86 2.20 -1.39 12.65
CA ASN A 86 0.79 -1.24 12.99
C ASN A 86 -0.05 -2.12 12.07
N GLY A 87 -0.58 -3.22 12.60
CA GLY A 87 -1.45 -4.13 11.87
C GLY A 87 -2.72 -3.44 11.38
N VAL A 88 -3.28 -3.97 10.28
CA VAL A 88 -4.52 -3.48 9.67
C VAL A 88 -5.53 -4.61 9.59
N ASP A 89 -6.78 -4.33 9.97
CA ASP A 89 -7.90 -5.23 9.68
C ASP A 89 -8.52 -4.88 8.32
N GLY A 90 -8.36 -5.78 7.36
CA GLY A 90 -8.95 -5.63 6.01
C GLY A 90 -10.47 -5.51 6.02
N ARG A 91 -11.18 -6.09 7.01
CA ARG A 91 -12.64 -5.98 7.14
C ARG A 91 -13.06 -4.60 7.64
N ALA A 92 -12.21 -3.91 8.38
CA ALA A 92 -12.44 -2.53 8.78
C ALA A 92 -12.22 -1.55 7.61
N ILE A 93 -11.27 -1.84 6.72
CA ILE A 93 -10.93 -0.99 5.56
C ILE A 93 -11.85 -1.23 4.36
N PHE A 94 -12.08 -2.49 4.00
CA PHE A 94 -12.76 -2.88 2.75
C PHE A 94 -14.10 -3.59 2.98
N GLY A 95 -14.44 -3.94 4.23
CA GLY A 95 -15.69 -4.62 4.53
C GLY A 95 -16.92 -3.74 4.33
N THR A 96 -18.10 -4.36 4.38
CA THR A 96 -19.39 -3.67 4.18
C THR A 96 -19.80 -2.79 5.36
N LYS A 97 -19.36 -3.13 6.58
CA LYS A 97 -19.67 -2.43 7.83
C LYS A 97 -18.49 -1.64 8.40
N LYS A 98 -17.86 -0.78 7.59
CA LYS A 98 -16.58 -0.11 7.93
C LYS A 98 -16.62 0.74 9.21
N GLN A 99 -17.71 1.45 9.42
CA GLN A 99 -17.88 2.33 10.59
C GLN A 99 -18.04 1.51 11.88
N GLU A 100 -18.80 0.42 11.83
CA GLU A 100 -18.97 -0.53 12.93
C GLU A 100 -17.68 -1.32 13.21
N ASN A 101 -16.93 -1.67 12.16
CA ASN A 101 -15.65 -2.39 12.23
C ASN A 101 -14.46 -1.48 12.60
N GLY A 102 -14.69 -0.19 12.88
CA GLY A 102 -13.65 0.72 13.37
C GLY A 102 -12.66 1.20 12.30
N PHE A 103 -13.14 1.65 11.13
CA PHE A 103 -12.28 2.28 10.11
C PHE A 103 -11.39 3.41 10.67
N ASN A 104 -11.94 4.24 11.56
CA ASN A 104 -11.21 5.35 12.17
C ASN A 104 -10.12 4.90 13.15
N ASN A 105 -10.20 3.66 13.66
CA ASN A 105 -9.18 3.08 14.55
C ASN A 105 -8.02 2.44 13.77
N GLN A 106 -8.15 2.31 12.44
CA GLN A 106 -7.07 1.78 11.60
C GLN A 106 -5.94 2.80 11.45
N PRO A 107 -4.69 2.36 11.24
CA PRO A 107 -3.56 3.26 11.08
C PRO A 107 -3.73 4.18 9.85
N LYS A 108 -3.22 5.41 9.95
CA LYS A 108 -3.44 6.48 8.96
C LYS A 108 -3.00 6.09 7.55
N TYR A 109 -1.93 5.30 7.41
CA TYR A 109 -1.48 4.79 6.11
C TYR A 109 -2.55 3.94 5.42
N ALA A 110 -3.33 3.15 6.18
CA ALA A 110 -4.34 2.27 5.62
C ALA A 110 -5.58 3.06 5.17
N GLN A 111 -5.97 4.07 5.94
CA GLN A 111 -7.03 5.01 5.55
C GLN A 111 -6.64 5.79 4.29
N ALA A 112 -5.39 6.27 4.22
CA ALA A 112 -4.87 6.96 3.04
C ALA A 112 -4.80 6.04 1.81
N ALA A 113 -4.33 4.80 1.98
CA ALA A 113 -4.30 3.80 0.92
C ALA A 113 -5.71 3.52 0.39
N TYR A 114 -6.70 3.36 1.27
CA TYR A 114 -8.10 3.20 0.89
C TYR A 114 -8.62 4.37 0.05
N GLY A 115 -8.40 5.60 0.51
CA GLY A 115 -8.79 6.80 -0.24
C GLY A 115 -8.15 6.85 -1.64
N LEU A 116 -6.86 6.48 -1.72
CA LEU A 116 -6.15 6.38 -2.98
C LEU A 116 -6.76 5.31 -3.90
N THR A 117 -7.09 4.13 -3.38
CA THR A 117 -7.74 3.08 -4.17
C THR A 117 -9.09 3.52 -4.74
N VAL A 118 -9.93 4.19 -3.94
CA VAL A 118 -11.22 4.72 -4.41
C VAL A 118 -11.00 5.76 -5.51
N PHE A 119 -10.08 6.70 -5.28
CA PHE A 119 -9.73 7.72 -6.28
C PHE A 119 -9.25 7.09 -7.59
N THR A 120 -8.36 6.09 -7.51
CA THR A 120 -7.85 5.37 -8.68
C THR A 120 -8.97 4.64 -9.42
N ALA A 121 -9.89 3.98 -8.71
CA ALA A 121 -11.01 3.28 -9.32
C ALA A 121 -11.93 4.24 -10.10
N VAL A 122 -12.30 5.37 -9.51
CA VAL A 122 -13.12 6.39 -10.17
C VAL A 122 -12.38 6.98 -11.38
N SER A 123 -11.10 7.30 -11.20
CA SER A 123 -10.26 7.83 -12.28
C SER A 123 -10.11 6.85 -13.44
N ALA A 124 -10.02 5.55 -13.17
CA ALA A 124 -9.97 4.52 -14.19
C ALA A 124 -11.26 4.45 -15.01
N VAL A 125 -12.43 4.53 -14.37
CA VAL A 125 -13.73 4.57 -15.08
C VAL A 125 -13.81 5.80 -15.98
N ILE A 126 -13.40 6.97 -15.49
CA ILE A 126 -13.37 8.20 -16.31
C ILE A 126 -12.43 8.04 -17.50
N GLY A 127 -11.22 7.52 -17.28
CA GLY A 127 -10.25 7.29 -18.35
C GLY A 127 -10.75 6.33 -19.44
N LEU A 128 -11.48 5.29 -19.04
CA LEU A 128 -12.12 4.33 -19.96
C LEU A 128 -13.26 4.94 -20.78
N ILE A 129 -13.84 6.05 -20.35
CA ILE A 129 -14.86 6.77 -21.13
C ILE A 129 -14.19 7.84 -22.00
N VAL A 130 -13.40 8.72 -21.40
CA VAL A 130 -12.82 9.89 -22.05
C VAL A 130 -11.85 9.49 -23.17
N GLY A 131 -11.03 8.45 -22.95
CA GLY A 131 -10.07 7.97 -23.96
C GLY A 131 -10.76 7.55 -25.27
N PRO A 132 -11.71 6.59 -25.23
CA PRO A 132 -12.49 6.21 -26.41
C PRO A 132 -13.31 7.35 -27.00
N LEU A 133 -13.91 8.22 -26.19
CA LEU A 133 -14.68 9.37 -26.69
C LEU A 133 -13.81 10.34 -27.48
N TYR A 134 -12.63 10.71 -26.93
CA TYR A 134 -11.66 11.54 -27.62
C TYR A 134 -11.20 10.90 -28.93
N ASN A 135 -10.90 9.59 -28.89
CA ASN A 135 -10.52 8.85 -30.09
C ASN A 135 -11.62 8.86 -31.16
N PHE A 136 -12.89 8.71 -30.76
CA PHE A 136 -14.03 8.73 -31.66
C PHE A 136 -14.29 10.13 -32.26
N ILE A 137 -14.15 11.20 -31.49
CA ILE A 137 -14.37 12.58 -32.00
C ILE A 137 -13.23 13.02 -32.93
N VAL A 138 -11.98 12.70 -32.59
CA VAL A 138 -10.82 13.18 -33.35
C VAL A 138 -10.47 12.29 -34.54
N HIS A 139 -10.61 10.97 -34.39
CA HIS A 139 -10.18 9.98 -35.40
C HIS A 139 -11.32 9.08 -35.89
N GLY A 140 -12.52 9.24 -35.35
CA GLY A 140 -13.69 8.50 -35.81
C GLY A 140 -14.29 9.07 -37.09
N PRO A 141 -15.31 8.37 -37.64
CA PRO A 141 -15.91 8.72 -38.92
C PRO A 141 -16.80 9.98 -38.86
N VAL A 142 -17.15 10.45 -37.65
CA VAL A 142 -18.00 11.62 -37.44
C VAL A 142 -17.11 12.86 -37.39
N LYS A 143 -17.09 13.64 -38.48
CA LYS A 143 -16.41 14.93 -38.55
C LYS A 143 -17.39 16.03 -38.13
N PHE A 144 -17.06 16.80 -37.10
CA PHE A 144 -17.70 18.08 -36.81
C PHE A 144 -16.96 19.20 -37.54
#